data_AF-A0A3A8ZQU9-F1
#
_entry.id   AF-A0A3A8ZQU9-F1
#
_cell.length_a   1.000
_cell.length_b   1.000
_cell.length_c   1.000
_cell.angle_alpha   90.00
_cell.angle_beta   90.00
_cell.angle_gamma   90.00
#
_symmetry.space_group_name_H-M   'P 1'
#
loop_
_entity.id
_entity.type
_entity.pdbx_description
1 polymer ?
#
loop_
_entity_poly.entity_id
_entity_poly.type
_entity_poly.pdbx_seq_one_letter_code
_entity_poly.pdbx_strand_id
1 'polypeptide(L)'
;MIDTGSLFPIWNGIGEDLEHSFNAKLQKRDVAFRGFGGEAKGDLYRVNFEMNGLYYVDMPIIASELEGANWNMIVSATMLDGTTYEIDTVNKRLNIDTKDNQPVRILRLSDDDDKLSIYFAGAYTTVAGYEQKNAKCSIQDIEAN
;
A
#
# COMPACT_ATOMS: atom_id res chain seq x y z
N MET A 1 -0.40 -6.81 11.35
CA MET A 1 -1.57 -7.69 11.17
C MET A 1 -1.79 -7.87 9.68
N ILE A 2 -2.00 -9.10 9.22
CA ILE A 2 -2.45 -9.36 7.85
C ILE A 2 -3.96 -9.44 7.90
N ASP A 3 -4.62 -8.61 7.11
CA ASP A 3 -6.07 -8.48 7.13
C ASP A 3 -6.60 -8.47 5.70
N THR A 4 -7.09 -9.65 5.28
CA THR A 4 -7.72 -9.83 3.98
C THR A 4 -9.12 -9.22 3.91
N GLY A 5 -9.68 -8.79 5.05
CA GLY A 5 -10.92 -8.03 5.12
C GLY A 5 -10.71 -6.52 4.88
N SER A 6 -9.47 -6.04 4.97
CA SER A 6 -9.15 -4.65 4.65
C SER A 6 -8.75 -4.48 3.19
N LEU A 7 -9.27 -3.44 2.55
CA LEU A 7 -8.88 -3.04 1.19
C LEU A 7 -7.67 -2.10 1.16
N PHE A 8 -7.33 -1.46 2.27
CA PHE A 8 -6.28 -0.45 2.31
C PHE A 8 -5.36 -0.65 3.50
N PRO A 9 -4.04 -0.44 3.33
CA PRO A 9 -3.12 -0.57 4.46
C PRO A 9 -3.32 0.59 5.43
N ILE A 10 -3.18 0.28 6.71
CA ILE A 10 -3.29 1.24 7.81
C ILE A 10 -2.03 1.16 8.63
N TRP A 11 -1.40 2.30 8.88
CA TRP A 11 -0.41 2.49 9.92
C TRP A 11 -1.12 2.96 11.19
N ASN A 12 -1.02 2.17 12.25
CA ASN A 12 -1.52 2.56 13.56
C ASN A 12 -0.44 3.31 14.34
N GLY A 13 -0.46 4.63 14.21
CA GLY A 13 0.54 5.51 14.78
C GLY A 13 0.49 6.90 14.14
N ILE A 14 1.36 7.79 14.61
CA ILE A 14 1.44 9.16 14.10
C ILE A 14 2.04 9.20 12.69
N GLY A 15 1.55 10.12 11.85
CA GLY A 15 2.03 10.29 10.47
C GLY A 15 3.50 10.68 10.38
N GLU A 16 4.03 11.38 11.39
CA GLU A 16 5.44 11.79 11.46
C GLU A 16 6.40 10.58 11.43
N ASP A 17 6.00 9.43 11.99
CA ASP A 17 6.81 8.20 11.94
C ASP A 17 6.96 7.71 10.50
N LEU A 18 5.90 7.84 9.70
CA LEU A 18 5.95 7.49 8.27
C LEU A 18 6.83 8.48 7.50
N GLU A 19 6.69 9.77 7.77
CA GLU A 19 7.50 10.81 7.11
C GLU A 19 8.99 10.61 7.37
N HIS A 20 9.39 10.36 8.63
CA HIS A 20 10.79 10.20 9.00
C HIS A 20 11.37 8.82 8.65
N SER A 21 10.61 7.74 8.82
CA SER A 21 11.14 6.37 8.67
C SER A 21 11.03 5.85 7.24
N PHE A 22 10.02 6.32 6.49
CA PHE A 22 9.71 5.81 5.14
C PHE A 22 9.72 6.92 4.08
N ASN A 23 10.16 8.14 4.44
CA ASN A 23 10.12 9.31 3.57
C ASN A 23 8.72 9.53 2.96
N ALA A 24 7.70 9.31 3.79
CA ALA A 24 6.31 9.40 3.40
C ALA A 24 5.93 10.82 2.97
N LYS A 25 5.01 10.93 2.03
CA LYS A 25 4.46 12.22 1.59
C LYS A 25 2.98 12.30 1.91
N LEU A 26 2.61 13.23 2.78
CA LEU A 26 1.21 13.55 3.06
C LEU A 26 0.50 13.96 1.77
N GLN A 27 -0.64 13.33 1.49
CA GLN A 27 -1.50 13.63 0.36
C GLN A 27 -2.77 14.37 0.79
N LYS A 28 -3.41 13.92 1.86
CA LYS A 28 -4.70 14.44 2.32
C LYS A 28 -4.85 14.19 3.81
N ARG A 29 -5.36 15.19 4.54
CA ARG A 29 -5.67 15.08 5.97
C ARG A 29 -7.11 14.66 6.20
N ASP A 30 -7.39 14.12 7.39
CA ASP A 30 -8.74 13.84 7.91
C ASP A 30 -9.60 12.95 6.99
N VAL A 31 -8.97 11.98 6.31
CA VAL A 31 -9.65 11.01 5.45
C VAL A 31 -10.46 10.06 6.32
N ALA A 32 -11.77 10.04 6.09
CA ALA A 32 -12.67 9.10 6.74
C ALA A 32 -12.52 7.70 6.14
N PHE A 33 -12.46 6.69 7.00
CA PHE A 33 -12.48 5.29 6.60
C PHE A 33 -13.35 4.47 7.56
N ARG A 34 -13.81 3.31 7.10
CA ARG A 34 -14.75 2.46 7.84
C ARG A 34 -14.26 1.03 7.95
N GLY A 35 -14.60 0.41 9.07
CA GLY A 35 -14.33 -1.00 9.33
C GLY A 35 -15.31 -1.56 10.36
N PHE A 36 -15.03 -2.77 10.84
CA PHE A 36 -15.75 -3.33 11.97
C PHE A 36 -15.45 -2.51 13.23
N GLY A 37 -16.44 -1.77 13.73
CA GLY A 37 -16.28 -0.84 14.85
C GLY A 37 -16.75 0.58 14.56
N GLY A 38 -17.00 0.93 13.29
CA GLY A 38 -17.56 2.21 12.89
C GLY A 38 -16.69 2.97 11.90
N GLU A 39 -16.73 4.30 11.99
CA GLU A 39 -15.95 5.22 11.17
C GLU A 39 -14.82 5.82 12.00
N ALA A 40 -13.63 5.88 11.40
CA ALA A 40 -12.46 6.54 11.96
C ALA A 40 -11.90 7.54 10.93
N LYS A 41 -10.94 8.36 11.37
CA LYS A 41 -10.24 9.31 10.53
C LYS A 41 -8.73 9.11 10.62
N GLY A 42 -8.06 9.40 9.54
CA GLY A 42 -6.61 9.38 9.49
C GLY A 42 -6.09 10.18 8.31
N ASP A 43 -4.78 10.38 8.30
CA ASP A 43 -4.10 11.12 7.26
C ASP A 43 -3.58 10.15 6.19
N LEU A 44 -3.81 10.50 4.93
CA LEU A 44 -3.42 9.70 3.78
C LEU A 44 -2.01 10.10 3.32
N TYR A 45 -1.14 9.11 3.26
CA TYR A 45 0.25 9.22 2.85
C TYR A 45 0.55 8.37 1.62
N ARG A 46 1.62 8.73 0.90
CA ARG A 46 2.31 7.86 -0.07
C ARG A 46 3.67 7.45 0.47
N VAL A 47 3.95 6.16 0.49
CA VAL A 47 5.20 5.58 1.01
C VAL A 47 5.83 4.61 0.03
N ASN A 48 7.15 4.48 0.09
CA ASN A 48 7.85 3.34 -0.48
C ASN A 48 8.13 2.34 0.65
N PHE A 49 7.70 1.10 0.47
CA PHE A 49 7.71 0.09 1.53
C PHE A 49 8.28 -1.23 1.00
N GLU A 50 9.16 -1.87 1.75
CA GLU A 50 9.69 -3.20 1.43
C GLU A 50 9.24 -4.22 2.49
N MET A 51 8.72 -5.36 2.02
CA MET A 51 8.38 -6.51 2.86
C MET A 51 8.98 -7.77 2.27
N ASN A 52 10.07 -8.25 2.87
CA ASN A 52 10.69 -9.54 2.54
C ASN A 52 10.98 -9.71 1.02
N GLY A 53 11.57 -8.69 0.40
CA GLY A 53 11.87 -8.67 -1.04
C GLY A 53 10.72 -8.25 -1.96
N LEU A 54 9.54 -7.97 -1.41
CA LEU A 54 8.43 -7.33 -2.13
C LEU A 54 8.47 -5.82 -1.92
N TYR A 55 8.57 -5.08 -3.01
CA TYR A 55 8.65 -3.62 -3.02
C TYR A 55 7.30 -3.03 -3.39
N TYR A 56 6.71 -2.26 -2.49
CA TYR A 56 5.50 -1.48 -2.72
C TYR A 56 5.91 -0.03 -2.98
N VAL A 57 5.74 0.42 -4.21
CA VAL A 57 6.17 1.75 -4.64
C VAL A 57 4.97 2.68 -4.76
N ASP A 58 5.14 3.92 -4.27
CA ASP A 58 4.08 4.92 -4.20
C ASP A 58 2.80 4.36 -3.53
N MET A 59 2.97 3.55 -2.49
CA MET A 59 1.88 2.87 -1.82
C MET A 59 1.05 3.88 -1.03
N PRO A 60 -0.27 3.96 -1.26
CA PRO A 60 -1.15 4.73 -0.40
C PRO A 60 -1.33 4.01 0.94
N ILE A 61 -1.21 4.74 2.04
CA ILE A 61 -1.39 4.23 3.40
C ILE A 61 -2.07 5.29 4.26
N ILE A 62 -2.98 4.88 5.14
CA ILE A 62 -3.60 5.79 6.12
C ILE A 62 -2.85 5.66 7.44
N ALA A 63 -2.38 6.80 7.98
CA ALA A 63 -1.90 6.90 9.35
C ALA A 63 -3.05 7.34 10.27
N SER A 64 -3.31 6.56 11.32
CA SER A 64 -4.35 6.87 12.30
C SER A 64 -3.98 6.26 13.64
N GLU A 65 -4.20 6.99 14.73
CA GLU A 65 -4.01 6.46 16.08
C GLU A 65 -5.31 5.80 16.55
N LEU A 66 -5.36 4.47 16.44
CA LEU A 66 -6.52 3.67 16.78
C LEU A 66 -6.37 3.11 18.19
N GLU A 67 -7.08 3.72 19.14
CA GLU A 67 -7.07 3.28 20.55
C GLU A 67 -7.44 1.79 20.68
N GLY A 68 -6.68 1.06 21.49
CA GLY A 68 -6.92 -0.36 21.78
C GLY A 68 -6.44 -1.33 20.69
N ALA A 69 -5.92 -0.84 19.55
CA ALA A 69 -5.27 -1.70 18.57
C ALA A 69 -3.88 -2.16 19.06
N ASN A 70 -3.62 -3.47 18.99
CA ASN A 70 -2.35 -4.10 19.41
C ASN A 70 -1.44 -4.44 18.22
N TRP A 71 -1.62 -3.76 17.09
CA TRP A 71 -0.88 -3.96 15.86
C TRP A 71 -0.37 -2.61 15.35
N ASN A 72 0.79 -2.63 14.68
CA ASN A 72 1.40 -1.40 14.13
C ASN A 72 0.93 -1.12 12.70
N MET A 73 0.67 -2.17 11.92
CA MET A 73 0.25 -2.03 10.52
C MET A 73 -0.77 -3.10 10.15
N ILE A 74 -1.76 -2.72 9.36
CA ILE A 74 -2.59 -3.62 8.56
C ILE A 74 -1.96 -3.78 7.18
N VAL A 75 -1.63 -5.02 6.83
CA VAL A 75 -1.31 -5.44 5.46
C VAL A 75 -2.62 -5.88 4.81
N SER A 76 -3.09 -5.13 3.82
CA SER A 76 -4.41 -5.28 3.21
C SER A 76 -4.46 -6.35 2.13
N ALA A 77 -5.68 -6.75 1.74
CA ALA A 77 -5.92 -7.66 0.61
C ALA A 77 -5.30 -7.14 -0.70
N THR A 78 -5.36 -5.84 -0.96
CA THR A 78 -4.78 -5.20 -2.16
C THR A 78 -3.26 -5.30 -2.22
N MET A 79 -2.58 -5.38 -1.07
CA MET A 79 -1.13 -5.61 -1.02
C MET A 79 -0.76 -7.06 -1.36
N LEU A 80 -1.69 -7.99 -1.18
CA LEU A 80 -1.51 -9.42 -1.45
C LEU A 80 -2.14 -9.86 -2.78
N ASP A 81 -2.66 -8.92 -3.57
CA ASP A 81 -3.29 -9.23 -4.85
C ASP A 81 -2.31 -9.91 -5.80
N GLY A 82 -2.79 -10.96 -6.48
CA GLY A 82 -1.96 -11.80 -7.36
C GLY A 82 -0.93 -12.69 -6.63
N THR A 83 -0.96 -12.76 -5.30
CA THR A 83 -0.10 -13.67 -4.51
C THR A 83 -0.85 -14.90 -4.03
N THR A 84 -0.14 -16.00 -3.80
CA THR A 84 -0.62 -17.13 -3.00
C THR A 84 0.04 -17.03 -1.64
N TYR A 85 -0.74 -16.97 -0.56
CA TYR A 85 -0.19 -16.99 0.78
C TYR A 85 -0.65 -18.24 1.55
N GLU A 86 0.22 -18.75 2.41
CA GLU A 86 -0.02 -19.91 3.26
C GLU A 86 0.35 -19.56 4.70
N ILE A 87 -0.54 -19.89 5.64
CA ILE A 87 -0.28 -19.79 7.07
C ILE A 87 0.11 -21.18 7.57
N ASP A 88 1.41 -21.41 7.70
CA ASP A 88 1.97 -22.61 8.31
C ASP A 88 1.98 -22.44 9.83
N THR A 89 0.94 -22.96 10.47
CA THR A 89 0.78 -22.90 11.93
C THR A 89 1.74 -23.84 12.67
N VAL A 90 2.26 -24.87 12.01
CA VAL A 90 3.18 -25.85 12.61
C VAL A 90 4.56 -25.22 12.76
N ASN A 91 5.09 -24.64 11.68
CA ASN A 91 6.40 -23.97 11.69
C ASN A 91 6.33 -22.50 12.10
N LYS A 92 5.12 -21.98 12.37
CA LYS A 92 4.84 -20.58 12.73
C LYS A 92 5.33 -19.61 11.65
N ARG A 93 5.06 -19.92 10.39
CA ARG A 93 5.49 -19.13 9.23
C ARG A 93 4.30 -18.69 8.39
N LEU A 94 4.45 -17.52 7.81
CA LEU A 94 3.66 -17.10 6.68
C LEU A 94 4.54 -17.23 5.44
N ASN A 95 4.07 -17.99 4.45
CA ASN A 95 4.69 -18.05 3.14
C ASN A 95 3.87 -17.18 2.19
N ILE A 96 4.52 -16.29 1.45
CA ILE A 96 3.90 -15.51 0.38
C ILE A 96 4.66 -15.86 -0.90
N ASP A 97 3.93 -16.38 -1.88
CA ASP A 97 4.43 -16.75 -3.20
C ASP A 97 3.82 -15.81 -4.26
N THR A 98 4.68 -15.04 -4.92
CA THR A 98 4.30 -14.22 -6.07
C THR A 98 4.27 -15.09 -7.32
N LYS A 99 3.09 -15.64 -7.66
CA LYS A 99 2.92 -16.52 -8.83
C LYS A 99 3.36 -15.88 -10.16
N ASP A 100 3.32 -14.56 -10.23
CA ASP A 100 3.75 -13.77 -11.37
C ASP A 100 5.26 -13.44 -11.39
N ASN A 101 6.01 -13.87 -10.36
CA ASN A 101 7.43 -13.58 -10.14
C ASN A 101 7.79 -12.08 -10.15
N GLN A 102 6.82 -11.20 -9.87
CA GLN A 102 7.07 -9.76 -9.83
C GLN A 102 7.37 -9.30 -8.39
N PRO A 103 8.58 -8.78 -8.11
CA PRO A 103 8.93 -8.23 -6.80
C PRO A 103 8.37 -6.83 -6.55
N VAL A 104 8.09 -6.02 -7.58
CA VAL A 104 7.56 -4.67 -7.39
C VAL A 104 6.05 -4.65 -7.58
N ARG A 105 5.32 -4.08 -6.63
CA ARG A 105 3.86 -3.90 -6.62
C ARG A 105 3.52 -2.41 -6.62
N ILE A 106 2.55 -2.02 -7.44
CA ILE A 106 1.99 -0.66 -7.44
C ILE A 106 0.54 -0.74 -6.98
N LEU A 107 0.21 0.08 -5.98
CA LEU A 107 -1.16 0.37 -5.60
C LEU A 107 -1.48 1.81 -6.00
N ARG A 108 -2.69 2.05 -6.52
CA ARG A 108 -3.15 3.38 -6.91
C ARG A 108 -4.37 3.77 -6.10
N LEU A 109 -4.44 5.08 -5.83
CA LEU A 109 -5.68 5.73 -5.41
C LEU A 109 -6.53 6.00 -6.64
N SER A 110 -7.80 5.68 -6.56
CA SER A 110 -8.84 6.20 -7.43
C SER A 110 -9.80 7.05 -6.57
N ASP A 111 -10.30 8.12 -7.16
CA ASP A 111 -11.39 8.93 -6.62
C ASP A 111 -12.53 8.90 -7.65
N ASP A 112 -13.16 7.73 -7.75
CA ASP A 112 -14.32 7.52 -8.61
C ASP A 112 -15.59 7.84 -7.79
N ASP A 113 -16.44 8.74 -8.29
CA ASP A 113 -17.72 9.13 -7.66
C ASP A 113 -17.58 9.63 -6.20
N ASP A 114 -16.59 10.47 -5.91
CA ASP A 114 -16.25 11.00 -4.57
C ASP A 114 -15.92 9.92 -3.53
N LYS A 115 -15.58 8.70 -3.98
CA LYS A 115 -15.19 7.58 -3.13
C LYS A 115 -13.72 7.26 -3.36
N LEU A 116 -12.92 7.58 -2.34
CA LEU A 116 -11.53 7.16 -2.29
C LEU A 116 -11.45 5.62 -2.24
N SER A 117 -10.79 5.03 -3.23
CA SER A 117 -10.54 3.59 -3.32
C SER A 117 -9.06 3.31 -3.60
N ILE A 118 -8.60 2.13 -3.19
CA ILE A 118 -7.24 1.65 -3.46
C ILE A 118 -7.34 0.36 -4.27
N TYR A 119 -6.58 0.28 -5.36
CA TYR A 119 -6.54 -0.88 -6.22
C TYR A 119 -5.10 -1.24 -6.63
N PHE A 120 -4.88 -2.53 -6.91
CA PHE A 120 -3.63 -3.00 -7.49
C PHE A 120 -3.55 -2.56 -8.96
N ALA A 121 -2.53 -1.77 -9.27
CA ALA A 121 -2.39 -1.13 -10.58
C ALA A 121 -1.39 -1.84 -11.50
N GLY A 122 -0.54 -2.70 -10.96
CA GLY A 122 0.42 -3.49 -11.73
C GLY A 122 1.69 -3.84 -10.96
N ALA A 123 2.56 -4.63 -11.60
CA ALA A 123 3.79 -5.12 -11.01
C ALA A 123 4.95 -5.23 -12.02
N TYR A 124 6.18 -5.30 -11.50
CA TYR A 124 7.43 -5.29 -12.28
C TYR A 124 8.45 -6.27 -11.73
N THR A 125 9.30 -6.80 -12.63
CA THR A 125 10.34 -7.78 -12.33
C THR A 125 11.48 -7.20 -11.48
N THR A 126 11.67 -5.88 -11.49
CA THR A 126 12.66 -5.14 -10.69
C THR A 126 12.21 -3.69 -10.46
N VAL A 127 12.77 -3.03 -9.44
CA VAL A 127 12.57 -1.59 -9.18
C VAL A 127 13.03 -0.76 -10.38
N ALA A 128 14.19 -1.07 -10.95
CA ALA A 128 14.70 -0.40 -12.16
C ALA A 128 13.74 -0.52 -13.35
N GLY A 129 13.05 -1.67 -13.51
CA GLY A 129 12.05 -1.87 -14.55
C GLY A 129 10.82 -0.96 -14.38
N TYR A 130 10.38 -0.75 -13.14
CA TYR A 130 9.35 0.24 -12.82
C TYR A 130 9.81 1.66 -13.15
N GLU A 131 11.00 2.04 -12.69
CA GLU A 131 11.54 3.39 -12.90
C GLU A 131 11.72 3.70 -14.39
N GLN A 132 12.23 2.75 -15.18
CA GLN A 132 12.43 2.94 -16.62
C GLN A 132 11.11 3.19 -17.37
N LYS A 133 10.03 2.48 -17.01
CA LYS A 133 8.72 2.70 -17.65
C LYS A 133 8.14 4.07 -17.31
N ASN A 134 8.27 4.51 -16.05
CA ASN A 134 7.72 5.80 -15.63
C ASN A 134 8.62 6.98 -15.99
N ALA A 135 9.92 6.78 -16.16
CA ALA A 135 10.84 7.77 -16.72
C ALA A 135 10.55 8.04 -18.21
N LYS A 136 10.02 7.05 -18.95
CA LYS A 136 9.54 7.23 -20.33
C LYS A 136 8.20 7.97 -20.44
N CYS A 137 7.56 8.28 -19.31
CA CYS A 137 6.38 9.16 -19.26
C CYS A 137 6.79 10.52 -18.66
N SER A 138 7.88 11.10 -19.15
CA SER A 138 8.26 12.49 -18.87
C SER A 138 7.73 13.37 -20.00
N ILE A 139 6.85 14.32 -19.65
CA ILE A 139 6.37 15.58 -20.29
C ILE A 139 6.60 15.87 -21.79
N GLN A 140 7.61 15.32 -22.47
CA GLN A 140 7.91 15.55 -23.89
C GLN A 140 6.96 14.84 -24.87
N ASP A 141 6.15 13.87 -24.43
CA ASP A 141 5.22 13.15 -25.31
C ASP A 141 3.81 13.78 -25.39
N ILE A 142 3.58 14.94 -24.78
CA ILE A 142 2.28 15.67 -24.83
C ILE A 142 2.25 16.74 -25.92
N GLU A 143 3.38 17.09 -26.55
CA GLU A 143 3.43 18.14 -27.60
C GLU A 143 3.50 17.61 -29.04
N ALA A 144 3.14 16.34 -29.28
CA ALA A 144 3.08 15.78 -30.62
C ALA A 144 1.81 14.94 -30.84
N ASN A 145 0.65 15.61 -30.86
CA ASN A 145 -0.53 15.23 -31.65
C ASN A 145 -1.51 16.41 -31.77
#